data_AF-A0A158PLN5-F1
#
_entry.id   AF-A0A158PLN5-F1
#
_cell.length_a   1.000
_cell.length_b   1.000
_cell.length_c   1.000
_cell.angle_alpha   90.00
_cell.angle_beta   90.00
_cell.angle_gamma   90.00
#
_symmetry.space_group_name_H-M   'P 1'
#
loop_
_entity.id
_entity.type
_entity.pdbx_description
1 polymer ?
#
loop_
_entity_poly.entity_id
_entity_poly.type
_entity_poly.pdbx_seq_one_letter_code
_entity_poly.pdbx_strand_id
1 'polypeptide(L)'
;MGKQLDGRHRLARMQAAVFDRKISSTHGNLTTLEPLVINYDDYGTDTEPKALDLADPCTQYLALGTAIPYEYVDYSAKIILEVNSAELYTLRMFRKLCDVDRVVDELVNASHHMSAFTGLKHSFNLPHYSNCLRFSTPNTCDALNVDDIELLHSTVEKCRKDPSLTTCKSKLIGQVLNYLLPKTSKSEKTYLAVLLKITASNGVPNNLDFYNNLLHGLQHYFGSNPTLKGAFFNVKEDEFLRSLINDSKLSGISAGLILLCFLLYSRSFFYTLIILTTMFFSMGIAFFFYTVILRINFFPSLNSLAVVVMIAVGADDAFLLHTYYKKYKKTKDDVYEVGGPYVPLYKEQDRVRQALQTSLRHSLGSMFVTSATTAVAFISNLTSDIIVIRYT
;
A
#
# COMPACT_ATOMS: atom_id res chain seq x y z
N MET A 1 5.71 9.96 10.68
CA MET A 1 4.43 9.30 11.03
C MET A 1 3.40 10.21 11.72
N GLY A 2 3.80 11.23 12.50
CA GLY A 2 2.85 12.18 13.12
C GLY A 2 1.98 12.98 12.13
N LYS A 3 2.49 13.34 10.95
CA LYS A 3 1.70 13.97 9.86
C LYS A 3 0.72 13.01 9.16
N GLN A 4 0.88 11.70 9.33
CA GLN A 4 0.11 10.68 8.60
C GLN A 4 -1.09 10.17 9.42
N LEU A 5 -0.95 10.15 10.76
CA LEU A 5 -2.08 10.00 11.69
C LEU A 5 -3.01 11.23 11.68
N ASP A 6 -2.47 12.45 11.54
CA ASP A 6 -3.26 13.67 11.27
C ASP A 6 -3.99 13.55 9.92
N GLY A 7 -3.33 13.00 8.90
CA GLY A 7 -3.96 12.67 7.60
C GLY A 7 -5.14 11.71 7.72
N ARG A 8 -5.02 10.63 8.51
CA ARG A 8 -6.09 9.63 8.72
C ARG A 8 -7.28 10.20 9.51
N HIS A 9 -7.02 11.04 10.51
CA HIS A 9 -8.07 11.75 11.26
C HIS A 9 -8.74 12.85 10.43
N ARG A 10 -8.01 13.55 9.55
CA ARG A 10 -8.59 14.48 8.57
C ARG A 10 -9.39 13.75 7.50
N LEU A 11 -8.95 12.57 7.06
CA LEU A 11 -9.67 11.71 6.11
C LEU A 11 -11.07 11.35 6.65
N ALA A 12 -11.12 10.88 7.91
CA ALA A 12 -12.35 10.51 8.59
C ALA A 12 -13.25 11.74 8.88
N ARG A 13 -12.66 12.88 9.27
CA ARG A 13 -13.41 14.11 9.53
C ARG A 13 -13.92 14.79 8.26
N MET A 14 -13.20 14.76 7.15
CA MET A 14 -13.68 15.30 5.87
C MET A 14 -14.76 14.40 5.25
N GLN A 15 -14.62 13.08 5.34
CA GLN A 15 -15.67 12.15 4.92
C GLN A 15 -16.94 12.31 5.79
N ALA A 16 -16.80 12.55 7.09
CA ALA A 16 -17.93 12.89 7.96
C ALA A 16 -18.51 14.28 7.67
N ALA A 17 -17.69 15.31 7.44
CA ALA A 17 -18.16 16.67 7.14
C ALA A 17 -18.84 16.80 5.76
N VAL A 18 -18.45 15.97 4.79
CA VAL A 18 -19.16 15.82 3.50
C VAL A 18 -20.49 15.06 3.67
N PHE A 19 -20.60 14.22 4.70
CA PHE A 19 -21.82 13.46 5.01
C PHE A 19 -22.84 14.27 5.84
N ASP A 20 -22.38 15.08 6.81
CA ASP A 20 -23.24 15.89 7.70
C ASP A 20 -23.92 17.08 7.00
N ARG A 21 -23.43 17.51 5.82
CA ARG A 21 -24.14 18.50 5.01
C ARG A 21 -25.42 17.97 4.35
N LYS A 22 -25.75 16.69 4.54
CA LYS A 22 -26.85 16.00 3.84
C LYS A 22 -28.03 15.57 4.73
N ILE A 23 -28.08 15.99 5.99
CA ILE A 23 -29.21 15.69 6.91
C ILE A 23 -29.65 16.99 7.61
N SER A 24 -30.14 17.95 6.85
CA SER A 24 -31.02 18.99 7.41
C SER A 24 -31.88 19.60 6.31
N SER A 25 -32.88 18.87 5.85
CA SER A 25 -34.15 19.45 5.39
C SER A 25 -35.12 18.32 5.05
N THR A 26 -35.93 17.94 6.02
CA THR A 26 -37.30 17.45 5.79
C THR A 26 -38.02 17.42 7.13
N HIS A 27 -38.93 18.36 7.37
CA HIS A 27 -40.26 18.07 7.92
C HIS A 27 -41.17 19.30 7.86
N GLY A 28 -42.33 19.13 7.22
CA GLY A 28 -43.44 20.07 7.26
C GLY A 28 -44.49 19.76 6.19
N ASN A 29 -45.46 18.91 6.51
CA ASN A 29 -46.71 18.77 5.75
C ASN A 29 -47.80 19.59 6.44
N LEU A 30 -48.54 20.43 5.70
CA LEU A 30 -49.98 20.31 5.41
C LEU A 30 -50.67 21.68 5.20
N THR A 31 -51.17 21.86 3.97
CA THR A 31 -52.24 22.71 3.42
C THR A 31 -52.74 23.94 4.19
N THR A 32 -52.54 25.12 3.59
CA THR A 32 -53.59 26.13 3.33
C THR A 32 -53.27 26.80 1.99
N LEU A 33 -54.27 27.05 1.14
CA LEU A 33 -54.07 27.75 -0.14
C LEU A 33 -53.66 29.21 0.15
N GLU A 34 -52.38 29.52 -0.05
CA GLU A 34 -51.88 30.90 -0.02
C GLU A 34 -52.02 31.54 -1.41
N PRO A 35 -52.24 32.88 -1.46
CA PRO A 35 -52.39 33.61 -2.71
C PRO A 35 -51.11 33.48 -3.56
N LEU A 36 -51.25 33.48 -4.89
CA LEU A 36 -50.11 33.49 -5.83
C LEU A 36 -49.26 34.75 -5.63
N VAL A 37 -48.33 34.68 -4.67
CA VAL A 37 -47.18 35.56 -4.58
C VAL A 37 -46.13 34.94 -5.48
N ILE A 38 -45.87 35.57 -6.61
CA ILE A 38 -44.75 35.20 -7.47
C ILE A 38 -43.49 35.49 -6.65
N ASN A 39 -42.90 34.44 -6.07
CA ASN A 39 -41.64 34.54 -5.37
C ASN A 39 -40.53 34.66 -6.42
N TYR A 40 -39.89 35.82 -6.50
CA TYR A 40 -38.78 36.06 -7.42
C TYR A 40 -37.51 35.31 -7.00
N ASP A 41 -37.43 34.78 -5.77
CA ASP A 41 -36.34 33.91 -5.32
C ASP A 41 -36.41 32.52 -5.97
N ASP A 42 -37.58 32.11 -6.49
CA ASP A 42 -37.76 30.87 -7.28
C ASP A 42 -37.19 31.01 -8.71
N TYR A 43 -36.90 32.23 -9.14
CA TYR A 43 -36.16 32.56 -10.36
C TYR A 43 -34.68 32.88 -10.08
N GLY A 44 -34.23 32.73 -8.83
CA GLY A 44 -32.83 32.69 -8.50
C GLY A 44 -32.23 31.41 -9.07
N THR A 45 -31.42 31.49 -10.12
CA THR A 45 -30.55 30.38 -10.48
C THR A 45 -29.62 30.14 -9.29
N ASP A 46 -29.89 29.12 -8.48
CA ASP A 46 -28.90 28.54 -7.57
C ASP A 46 -27.64 28.32 -8.41
N THR A 47 -26.61 29.13 -8.20
CA THR A 47 -25.38 29.08 -9.00
C THR A 47 -24.57 27.82 -8.73
N GLU A 48 -24.96 27.06 -7.69
CA GLU A 48 -24.33 25.83 -7.25
C GLU A 48 -25.26 24.63 -7.54
N PRO A 49 -24.78 23.61 -8.26
CA PRO A 49 -25.62 22.48 -8.67
C PRO A 49 -26.10 21.66 -7.45
N LYS A 50 -27.39 21.32 -7.43
CA LYS A 50 -27.98 20.44 -6.40
C LYS A 50 -27.56 19.00 -6.65
N ALA A 51 -27.63 18.14 -5.63
CA ALA A 51 -27.24 16.72 -5.71
C ALA A 51 -27.92 15.92 -6.84
N LEU A 52 -29.10 16.36 -7.31
CA LEU A 52 -29.82 15.77 -8.44
C LEU A 52 -29.23 16.19 -9.80
N ASP A 53 -28.67 17.40 -9.89
CA ASP A 53 -28.08 17.97 -11.11
C ASP A 53 -26.71 17.34 -11.44
N LEU A 54 -26.06 16.73 -10.45
CA LEU A 54 -24.84 15.92 -10.64
C LEU A 54 -25.09 14.58 -11.35
N ALA A 55 -26.33 14.29 -11.74
CA ALA A 55 -26.64 13.16 -12.62
C ALA A 55 -26.16 13.39 -14.06
N ASP A 56 -26.05 14.64 -14.51
CA ASP A 56 -25.46 14.95 -15.81
C ASP A 56 -23.92 15.03 -15.69
N PRO A 57 -23.15 14.32 -16.54
CA PRO A 57 -21.70 14.28 -16.42
C PRO A 57 -21.05 15.65 -16.67
N CYS A 58 -21.63 16.49 -17.52
CA CYS A 58 -21.07 17.82 -17.79
C CYS A 58 -21.26 18.77 -16.62
N THR A 59 -22.44 18.74 -15.99
CA THR A 59 -22.68 19.45 -14.72
C THR A 59 -21.76 18.95 -13.62
N GLN A 60 -21.56 17.62 -13.50
CA GLN A 60 -20.63 17.03 -12.53
C GLN A 60 -19.18 17.54 -12.75
N TYR A 61 -18.73 17.64 -13.99
CA TYR A 61 -17.36 18.07 -14.29
C TYR A 61 -17.15 19.57 -14.08
N LEU A 62 -18.17 20.39 -14.38
CA LEU A 62 -18.17 21.83 -14.13
C LEU A 62 -18.25 22.15 -12.63
N ALA A 63 -18.90 21.28 -11.85
CA ALA A 63 -18.99 21.36 -10.39
C ALA A 63 -17.65 21.10 -9.67
N LEU A 64 -16.65 20.55 -10.37
CA LEU A 64 -15.32 20.33 -9.82
C LEU A 64 -14.59 21.67 -9.60
N GLY A 65 -14.21 21.92 -8.35
CA GLY A 65 -13.63 23.16 -7.86
C GLY A 65 -14.63 24.15 -7.28
N THR A 66 -15.94 23.87 -7.36
CA THR A 66 -17.01 24.66 -6.71
C THR A 66 -17.76 23.80 -5.70
N ALA A 67 -18.72 22.99 -6.16
CA ALA A 67 -19.50 22.10 -5.31
C ALA A 67 -18.75 20.80 -4.94
N ILE A 68 -17.84 20.35 -5.80
CA ILE A 68 -16.93 19.23 -5.51
C ILE A 68 -15.51 19.78 -5.28
N PRO A 69 -14.94 19.68 -4.07
CA PRO A 69 -13.58 20.14 -3.79
C PRO A 69 -12.53 19.41 -4.64
N TYR A 70 -11.45 20.10 -5.03
CA TYR A 70 -10.35 19.47 -5.78
C TYR A 70 -9.68 18.32 -5.03
N GLU A 71 -9.66 18.37 -3.69
CA GLU A 71 -9.13 17.29 -2.84
C GLU A 71 -9.81 15.95 -3.10
N TYR A 72 -11.05 15.96 -3.58
CA TYR A 72 -11.77 14.76 -3.97
C TYR A 72 -11.03 13.95 -5.05
N VAL A 73 -10.40 14.65 -6.00
CA VAL A 73 -9.59 14.00 -7.05
C VAL A 73 -8.44 13.21 -6.43
N ASP A 74 -7.87 13.65 -5.31
CA ASP A 74 -6.75 12.94 -4.68
C ASP A 74 -7.19 11.67 -3.96
N TYR A 75 -8.44 11.65 -3.49
CA TYR A 75 -9.04 10.49 -2.81
C TYR A 75 -9.83 9.57 -3.75
N SER A 76 -10.01 9.92 -5.03
CA SER A 76 -10.66 9.03 -5.99
C SER A 76 -9.72 7.92 -6.45
N ALA A 77 -10.25 6.73 -6.69
CA ALA A 77 -9.48 5.68 -7.36
C ALA A 77 -9.13 6.12 -8.79
N LYS A 78 -7.94 5.76 -9.27
CA LYS A 78 -7.47 6.13 -10.61
C LYS A 78 -6.86 4.93 -11.30
N ILE A 79 -7.03 4.85 -12.61
CA ILE A 79 -6.36 3.88 -13.46
C ILE A 79 -5.57 4.58 -14.56
N ILE A 80 -4.46 3.98 -14.97
CA ILE A 80 -3.55 4.47 -16.00
C ILE A 80 -3.51 3.43 -17.10
N LEU A 81 -3.98 3.85 -18.27
CA LEU A 81 -4.04 3.06 -19.49
C LEU A 81 -2.92 3.50 -20.43
N GLU A 82 -2.25 2.56 -21.07
CA GLU A 82 -1.34 2.80 -22.18
C GLU A 82 -2.08 2.57 -23.49
N VAL A 83 -2.04 3.57 -24.36
CA VAL A 83 -2.77 3.61 -25.65
C VAL A 83 -1.82 4.08 -26.74
N ASN A 84 -1.98 3.56 -27.96
CA ASN A 84 -1.29 4.13 -29.11
C ASN A 84 -1.84 5.56 -29.36
N SER A 85 -0.94 6.54 -29.52
CA SER A 85 -1.32 7.94 -29.72
C SER A 85 -2.26 8.13 -30.92
N ALA A 86 -2.10 7.32 -31.99
CA ALA A 86 -2.95 7.36 -33.18
C ALA A 86 -4.37 6.79 -32.93
N GLU A 87 -4.53 5.88 -31.96
CA GLU A 87 -5.81 5.21 -31.69
C GLU A 87 -6.60 5.87 -30.56
N LEU A 88 -5.97 6.79 -29.81
CA LEU A 88 -6.56 7.43 -28.63
C LEU A 88 -7.88 8.14 -28.95
N TYR A 89 -7.91 8.92 -30.02
CA TYR A 89 -9.07 9.73 -30.45
C TYR A 89 -9.97 9.00 -31.45
N THR A 90 -10.08 7.68 -31.36
CA THR A 90 -11.00 6.90 -32.20
C THR A 90 -12.32 6.63 -31.49
N LEU A 91 -13.42 6.55 -32.25
CA LEU A 91 -14.74 6.20 -31.72
C LEU A 91 -14.72 4.87 -30.95
N ARG A 92 -13.95 3.89 -31.44
CA ARG A 92 -13.81 2.57 -30.80
C ARG A 92 -13.16 2.69 -29.42
N MET A 93 -12.10 3.49 -29.28
CA MET A 93 -11.44 3.72 -28.00
C MET A 93 -12.37 4.45 -27.03
N PHE A 94 -13.05 5.50 -27.50
CA PHE A 94 -13.99 6.26 -26.68
C PHE A 94 -15.15 5.41 -26.18
N ARG A 95 -15.73 4.53 -27.01
CA ARG A 95 -16.78 3.60 -26.58
C ARG A 95 -16.27 2.63 -25.50
N LYS A 96 -15.06 2.08 -25.66
CA LYS A 96 -14.42 1.24 -24.62
C LYS A 96 -14.18 1.99 -23.30
N LEU A 97 -13.80 3.26 -23.37
CA LEU A 97 -13.57 4.09 -22.18
C LEU A 97 -14.88 4.48 -21.47
N CYS A 98 -15.99 4.57 -22.21
CA CYS A 98 -17.30 4.90 -21.66
C CYS A 98 -17.88 3.72 -20.85
N ASP A 99 -17.64 2.50 -21.31
CA ASP A 99 -18.06 1.26 -20.67
C ASP A 99 -17.41 0.99 -19.29
N VAL A 100 -16.37 1.74 -18.93
CA VAL A 100 -15.66 1.57 -17.65
C VAL A 100 -16.59 1.73 -16.46
N ASP A 101 -17.55 2.66 -16.52
CA ASP A 101 -18.51 2.87 -15.45
C ASP A 101 -19.41 1.66 -15.22
N ARG A 102 -19.80 0.97 -16.30
CA ARG A 102 -20.58 -0.27 -16.24
C ARG A 102 -19.80 -1.39 -15.58
N VAL A 103 -18.55 -1.58 -15.98
CA VAL A 103 -17.67 -2.61 -15.40
C VAL A 103 -17.45 -2.37 -13.90
N VAL A 104 -17.24 -1.11 -13.51
CA VAL A 104 -17.11 -0.73 -12.10
C VAL A 104 -18.40 -1.03 -11.33
N ASP A 105 -19.57 -0.68 -11.87
CA ASP A 105 -20.86 -0.95 -11.21
C ASP A 105 -21.14 -2.45 -11.02
N GLU A 106 -20.84 -3.27 -12.04
CA GLU A 106 -20.99 -4.73 -11.95
C GLU A 106 -20.12 -5.31 -10.82
N LEU A 107 -18.86 -4.87 -10.71
CA LEU A 107 -17.92 -5.34 -9.70
C LEU A 107 -18.25 -4.82 -8.29
N VAL A 108 -18.76 -3.60 -8.17
CA VAL A 108 -19.23 -3.05 -6.90
C VAL A 108 -20.48 -3.79 -6.42
N ASN A 109 -21.45 -4.03 -7.31
CA ASN A 109 -22.67 -4.76 -6.97
C ASN A 109 -22.38 -6.21 -6.58
N ALA A 110 -21.44 -6.88 -7.26
CA ALA A 110 -21.06 -8.26 -6.96
C ALA A 110 -20.36 -8.43 -5.61
N SER A 111 -19.65 -7.41 -5.13
CA SER A 111 -18.86 -7.46 -3.90
C SER A 111 -19.62 -7.00 -2.66
N HIS A 112 -20.86 -6.52 -2.81
CA HIS A 112 -21.62 -5.83 -1.74
C HIS A 112 -20.81 -4.77 -1.01
N HIS A 113 -19.76 -4.23 -1.66
CA HIS A 113 -18.80 -3.41 -0.98
C HIS A 113 -19.35 -2.00 -0.91
N MET A 114 -19.89 -1.68 0.26
CA MET A 114 -20.29 -0.34 0.64
C MET A 114 -19.02 0.48 0.95
N SER A 115 -18.16 0.64 -0.05
CA SER A 115 -17.29 1.83 -0.07
C SER A 115 -18.21 3.02 0.14
N ALA A 116 -17.78 4.01 0.93
CA ALA A 116 -18.51 5.26 1.04
C ALA A 116 -18.66 5.81 -0.38
N PHE A 117 -19.80 5.49 -1.01
CA PHE A 117 -20.12 5.77 -2.39
C PHE A 117 -20.40 7.25 -2.39
N THR A 118 -19.32 7.99 -2.55
CA THR A 118 -19.33 9.42 -2.69
C THR A 118 -20.18 9.76 -3.90
N GLY A 119 -20.95 10.84 -3.78
CA GLY A 119 -22.07 11.20 -4.65
C GLY A 119 -21.80 11.44 -6.14
N LEU A 120 -20.67 10.99 -6.71
CA LEU A 120 -20.43 11.01 -8.15
C LEU A 120 -21.17 9.88 -8.85
N LYS A 121 -21.85 10.23 -9.93
CA LYS A 121 -22.59 9.27 -10.77
C LYS A 121 -21.72 8.72 -11.90
N HIS A 122 -20.77 9.51 -12.38
CA HIS A 122 -19.92 9.19 -13.52
C HIS A 122 -18.43 9.25 -13.17
N SER A 123 -17.61 8.38 -13.79
CA SER A 123 -16.15 8.53 -13.77
C SER A 123 -15.73 9.75 -14.59
N PHE A 124 -14.54 10.31 -14.32
CA PHE A 124 -13.95 11.31 -15.19
C PHE A 124 -13.16 10.60 -16.28
N ASN A 125 -13.75 10.55 -17.47
CA ASN A 125 -13.21 9.89 -18.66
C ASN A 125 -13.23 10.84 -19.87
N LEU A 126 -12.39 10.60 -20.88
CA LEU A 126 -12.36 11.40 -22.11
C LEU A 126 -13.71 11.47 -22.86
N PRO A 127 -14.49 10.36 -22.97
CA PRO A 127 -15.76 10.36 -23.70
C PRO A 127 -16.80 11.36 -23.21
N HIS A 128 -16.96 11.50 -21.90
CA HIS A 128 -17.89 12.50 -21.38
C HIS A 128 -17.37 13.92 -21.63
N TYR A 129 -16.05 14.16 -21.55
CA TYR A 129 -15.47 15.47 -21.88
C TYR A 129 -15.69 15.88 -23.34
N SER A 130 -15.66 14.95 -24.31
CA SER A 130 -15.96 15.31 -25.71
C SER A 130 -17.40 15.79 -25.88
N ASN A 131 -18.36 15.11 -25.25
CA ASN A 131 -19.77 15.47 -25.35
C ASN A 131 -20.05 16.83 -24.69
N CYS A 132 -19.34 17.16 -23.59
CA CYS A 132 -19.51 18.43 -22.88
C CYS A 132 -19.02 19.66 -23.63
N LEU A 133 -18.22 19.50 -24.70
CA LEU A 133 -17.77 20.65 -25.51
C LEU A 133 -18.88 21.21 -26.39
N ARG A 134 -19.90 20.40 -26.71
CA ARG A 134 -20.97 20.79 -27.62
C ARG A 134 -22.33 20.44 -27.02
N PHE A 135 -23.09 21.46 -26.63
CA PHE A 135 -24.43 21.32 -26.04
C PHE A 135 -25.50 20.74 -26.99
N SER A 136 -25.15 20.36 -28.22
CA SER A 136 -26.10 19.81 -29.20
C SER A 136 -26.34 18.32 -29.06
N THR A 137 -25.43 17.59 -28.43
CA THR A 137 -25.50 16.14 -28.27
C THR A 137 -25.88 15.76 -26.85
N PRO A 138 -26.72 14.73 -26.65
CA PRO A 138 -27.00 14.24 -25.30
C PRO A 138 -25.73 13.66 -24.68
N ASN A 139 -25.57 13.86 -23.38
CA ASN A 139 -24.35 13.51 -22.64
C ASN A 139 -24.29 12.01 -22.26
N THR A 140 -24.58 11.13 -23.21
CA THR A 140 -24.60 9.67 -23.03
C THR A 140 -23.54 8.97 -23.86
N CYS A 141 -23.14 7.76 -23.44
CA CYS A 141 -22.16 6.95 -24.18
C CYS A 141 -22.64 6.54 -25.58
N ASP A 142 -23.96 6.45 -25.79
CA ASP A 142 -24.54 6.04 -27.07
C ASP A 142 -24.50 7.16 -28.12
N ALA A 143 -24.42 8.41 -27.69
CA ALA A 143 -24.46 9.59 -28.54
C ALA A 143 -23.06 10.12 -28.94
N LEU A 144 -22.02 9.30 -28.75
CA LEU A 144 -20.64 9.64 -29.16
C LEU A 144 -20.53 9.81 -30.68
N ASN A 145 -20.07 10.97 -31.13
CA ASN A 145 -19.84 11.29 -32.54
C ASN A 145 -18.35 11.51 -32.85
N VAL A 146 -17.97 11.28 -34.11
CA VAL A 146 -16.60 11.52 -34.59
C VAL A 146 -16.24 13.01 -34.53
N ASP A 147 -17.17 13.88 -34.91
CA ASP A 147 -16.95 15.33 -34.95
C ASP A 147 -16.60 15.91 -33.58
N ASP A 148 -17.28 15.45 -32.52
CA ASP A 148 -17.03 15.95 -31.15
C ASP A 148 -15.68 15.44 -30.60
N ILE A 149 -15.28 14.23 -31.01
CA ILE A 149 -13.97 13.68 -30.68
C ILE A 149 -12.86 14.46 -31.41
N GLU A 150 -13.06 14.79 -32.68
CA GLU A 150 -12.11 15.59 -33.47
C GLU A 150 -12.03 17.04 -32.95
N LEU A 151 -13.14 17.61 -32.51
CA LEU A 151 -13.18 18.91 -31.85
C LEU A 151 -12.36 18.90 -30.55
N LEU A 152 -12.53 17.87 -29.72
CA LEU A 152 -11.73 17.70 -28.50
C LEU A 152 -10.25 17.54 -28.85
N HIS A 153 -9.91 16.70 -29.83
CA HIS A 153 -8.54 16.45 -30.27
C HIS A 153 -7.85 17.75 -30.72
N SER A 154 -8.47 18.47 -31.66
CA SER A 154 -7.92 19.71 -32.20
C SER A 154 -7.79 20.81 -31.14
N THR A 155 -8.71 20.88 -30.18
CA THR A 155 -8.65 21.82 -29.06
C THR A 155 -7.50 21.50 -28.11
N VAL A 156 -7.33 20.22 -27.76
CA VAL A 156 -6.23 19.74 -26.90
C VAL A 156 -4.87 19.99 -27.56
N GLU A 157 -4.73 19.72 -28.86
CA GLU A 157 -3.48 19.99 -29.59
C GLU A 157 -3.15 21.49 -29.65
N LYS A 158 -4.15 22.34 -29.93
CA LYS A 158 -3.98 23.81 -29.92
C LYS A 158 -3.52 24.29 -28.54
N CYS A 159 -4.15 23.80 -27.48
CA CYS A 159 -3.81 24.17 -26.10
C CYS A 159 -2.46 23.64 -25.63
N ARG A 160 -1.99 22.51 -26.17
CA ARG A 160 -0.62 22.02 -25.91
C ARG A 160 0.45 22.90 -26.57
N LYS A 161 0.16 23.43 -27.77
CA LYS A 161 1.10 24.31 -28.50
C LYS A 161 1.10 25.73 -27.95
N ASP A 162 -0.09 26.27 -27.64
CA ASP A 162 -0.26 27.61 -27.09
C ASP A 162 -1.21 27.59 -25.87
N PRO A 163 -0.67 27.55 -24.64
CA PRO A 163 -1.49 27.54 -23.42
C PRO A 163 -2.12 28.91 -23.12
N SER A 164 -1.78 29.97 -23.86
CA SER A 164 -2.30 31.33 -23.60
C SER A 164 -3.70 31.56 -24.19
N LEU A 165 -4.17 30.66 -25.05
CA LEU A 165 -5.48 30.75 -25.71
C LEU A 165 -6.63 30.79 -24.69
N THR A 166 -7.66 31.59 -24.99
CA THR A 166 -8.84 31.75 -24.13
C THR A 166 -9.64 30.46 -23.98
N THR A 167 -9.68 29.60 -25.00
CA THR A 167 -10.33 28.28 -24.96
C THR A 167 -9.65 27.33 -23.96
N CYS A 168 -8.33 27.45 -23.78
CA CYS A 168 -7.54 26.65 -22.86
C CYS A 168 -7.74 27.05 -21.39
N LYS A 169 -8.26 28.25 -21.15
CA LYS A 169 -8.67 28.72 -19.82
C LYS A 169 -10.02 28.15 -19.37
N SER A 170 -10.75 27.45 -20.25
CA SER A 170 -11.97 26.75 -19.85
C SER A 170 -11.66 25.68 -18.81
N LYS A 171 -12.53 25.55 -17.79
CA LYS A 171 -12.34 24.58 -16.69
C LYS A 171 -12.23 23.14 -17.21
N LEU A 172 -13.05 22.78 -18.19
CA LEU A 172 -13.11 21.42 -18.75
C LEU A 172 -11.81 21.03 -19.47
N ILE A 173 -11.30 21.87 -20.38
CA ILE A 173 -10.04 21.60 -21.09
C ILE A 173 -8.86 21.62 -20.12
N GLY A 174 -8.87 22.52 -19.13
CA GLY A 174 -7.88 22.55 -18.06
C GLY A 174 -7.85 21.24 -17.26
N GLN A 175 -8.99 20.64 -16.95
CA GLN A 175 -9.06 19.35 -16.28
C GLN A 175 -8.50 18.22 -17.16
N VAL A 176 -8.88 18.16 -18.45
CA VAL A 176 -8.38 17.13 -19.38
C VAL A 176 -6.85 17.18 -19.51
N LEU A 177 -6.28 18.38 -19.67
CA LEU A 177 -4.84 18.56 -19.84
C LEU A 177 -4.02 18.31 -18.57
N ASN A 178 -4.58 18.57 -17.38
CA ASN A 178 -3.86 18.44 -16.13
C ASN A 178 -4.09 17.10 -15.41
N TYR A 179 -5.26 16.49 -15.55
CA TYR A 179 -5.64 15.28 -14.82
C TYR A 179 -5.71 14.02 -15.69
N LEU A 180 -6.17 14.10 -16.94
CA LEU A 180 -6.41 12.91 -17.77
C LEU A 180 -5.25 12.62 -18.72
N LEU A 181 -4.65 13.65 -19.32
CA LEU A 181 -3.60 13.51 -20.32
C LEU A 181 -2.22 13.89 -19.77
N PRO A 182 -1.14 13.28 -20.26
CA PRO A 182 0.22 13.64 -19.89
C PRO A 182 0.57 15.01 -20.48
N LYS A 183 1.42 15.74 -19.76
CA LYS A 183 1.95 17.04 -20.20
C LYS A 183 2.77 16.92 -21.50
N THR A 184 3.43 15.79 -21.71
CA THR A 184 4.23 15.50 -22.90
C THR A 184 3.73 14.26 -23.60
N SER A 185 3.39 14.38 -24.88
CA SER A 185 3.05 13.27 -25.78
C SER A 185 4.08 13.27 -26.90
N LYS A 186 5.28 12.75 -26.63
CA LYS A 186 6.38 12.67 -27.61
C LYS A 186 6.65 11.24 -28.08
N SER A 187 5.93 10.27 -27.55
CA SER A 187 6.13 8.85 -27.82
C SER A 187 4.99 8.29 -28.65
N GLU A 188 5.28 7.25 -29.43
CA GLU A 188 4.28 6.47 -30.18
C GLU A 188 3.12 5.99 -29.28
N LYS A 189 3.42 5.79 -28.00
CA LYS A 189 2.46 5.44 -26.97
C LYS A 189 2.22 6.61 -26.02
N THR A 190 0.95 6.82 -25.67
CA THR A 190 0.50 7.83 -24.73
C THR A 190 -0.22 7.16 -23.57
N TYR A 191 -0.03 7.70 -22.37
CA TYR A 191 -0.75 7.27 -21.18
C TYR A 191 -2.03 8.08 -21.01
N LEU A 192 -3.09 7.44 -20.53
CA LEU A 192 -4.37 8.06 -20.22
C LEU A 192 -4.74 7.72 -18.77
N ALA A 193 -5.01 8.74 -17.97
CA ALA A 193 -5.58 8.55 -16.64
C ALA A 193 -7.11 8.63 -16.70
N VAL A 194 -7.78 7.70 -16.01
CA VAL A 194 -9.23 7.71 -15.78
C VAL A 194 -9.46 7.75 -14.28
N LEU A 195 -10.22 8.73 -13.80
CA LEU A 195 -10.58 8.82 -12.39
C LEU A 195 -11.92 8.11 -12.22
N LEU A 196 -11.94 7.04 -11.44
CA LEU A 196 -13.15 6.26 -11.22
C LEU A 196 -14.09 7.01 -10.26
N LYS A 197 -15.39 6.71 -10.34
CA LYS A 197 -16.42 7.23 -9.42
C LYS A 197 -16.27 6.74 -7.98
N ILE A 198 -15.54 5.64 -7.78
CA ILE A 198 -15.27 5.07 -6.45
C ILE A 198 -14.12 5.81 -5.74
N THR A 199 -14.18 5.85 -4.41
CA THR A 199 -13.08 6.33 -3.59
C THR A 199 -11.95 5.32 -3.51
N ALA A 200 -10.74 5.81 -3.29
CA ALA A 200 -9.59 5.01 -2.88
C ALA A 200 -9.77 4.54 -1.43
N SER A 201 -9.07 3.47 -1.06
CA SER A 201 -9.22 2.84 0.26
C SER A 201 -8.95 3.83 1.39
N ASN A 202 -9.81 3.80 2.41
CA ASN A 202 -9.64 4.57 3.65
C ASN A 202 -8.69 3.88 4.64
N GLY A 203 -8.02 2.79 4.22
CA GLY A 203 -7.16 1.97 5.08
C GLY A 203 -7.98 1.19 6.11
N VAL A 204 -9.21 0.82 5.78
CA VAL A 204 -10.03 -0.13 6.55
C VAL A 204 -9.54 -1.54 6.18
N PRO A 205 -9.18 -2.38 7.16
CA PRO A 205 -8.74 -3.75 6.90
C PRO A 205 -9.85 -4.53 6.19
N ASN A 206 -9.47 -5.36 5.20
CA ASN A 206 -10.31 -6.18 4.29
C ASN A 206 -10.81 -5.51 3.00
N ASN A 207 -10.50 -4.25 2.72
CA ASN A 207 -10.83 -3.65 1.40
C ASN A 207 -9.89 -4.12 0.28
N LEU A 208 -8.78 -4.77 0.62
CA LEU A 208 -7.74 -5.19 -0.30
C LEU A 208 -8.24 -6.15 -1.39
N ASP A 209 -9.00 -7.17 -0.98
CA ASP A 209 -9.50 -8.19 -1.90
C ASP A 209 -10.49 -7.60 -2.90
N PHE A 210 -11.30 -6.61 -2.49
CA PHE A 210 -12.16 -5.86 -3.40
C PHE A 210 -11.34 -5.13 -4.47
N TYR A 211 -10.33 -4.34 -4.08
CA TYR A 211 -9.53 -3.58 -5.04
C TYR A 211 -8.68 -4.49 -5.94
N ASN A 212 -8.25 -5.66 -5.46
CA ASN A 212 -7.59 -6.67 -6.28
C ASN A 212 -8.55 -7.28 -7.30
N ASN A 213 -9.77 -7.65 -6.89
CA ASN A 213 -10.81 -8.13 -7.81
C ASN A 213 -11.19 -7.06 -8.84
N LEU A 214 -11.28 -5.80 -8.41
CA LEU A 214 -11.51 -4.65 -9.29
C LEU A 214 -10.38 -4.50 -10.31
N LEU A 215 -9.13 -4.58 -9.86
CA LEU A 215 -7.96 -4.50 -10.74
C LEU A 215 -7.99 -5.61 -11.80
N HIS A 216 -8.22 -6.85 -11.38
CA HIS A 216 -8.28 -8.00 -12.26
C HIS A 216 -9.47 -7.92 -13.24
N GLY A 217 -10.64 -7.46 -12.79
CA GLY A 217 -11.81 -7.25 -13.64
C GLY A 217 -11.55 -6.19 -14.72
N LEU A 218 -10.96 -5.05 -14.34
CA LEU A 218 -10.58 -4.00 -15.29
C LEU A 218 -9.49 -4.48 -16.27
N GLN A 219 -8.48 -5.20 -15.78
CA GLN A 219 -7.44 -5.76 -16.63
C GLN A 219 -8.01 -6.76 -17.64
N HIS A 220 -8.96 -7.59 -17.22
CA HIS A 220 -9.64 -8.54 -18.10
C HIS A 220 -10.49 -7.81 -19.18
N TYR A 221 -11.21 -6.75 -18.79
CA TYR A 221 -12.05 -5.98 -19.71
C TYR A 221 -11.23 -5.27 -20.80
N PHE A 222 -10.14 -4.61 -20.43
CA PHE A 222 -9.33 -3.86 -21.38
C PHE A 222 -8.48 -4.75 -22.29
N GLY A 223 -8.09 -5.94 -21.81
CA GLY A 223 -7.30 -6.90 -22.55
C GLY A 223 -5.97 -6.29 -23.02
N SER A 224 -5.72 -6.33 -24.33
CA SER A 224 -4.45 -5.87 -24.91
C SER A 224 -4.46 -4.43 -25.45
N ASN A 225 -5.62 -3.81 -25.69
CA ASN A 225 -5.71 -2.47 -26.30
C ASN A 225 -7.01 -1.77 -25.84
N PRO A 226 -6.95 -0.81 -24.90
CA PRO A 226 -5.75 -0.26 -24.24
C PRO A 226 -5.16 -1.22 -23.19
N THR A 227 -3.87 -1.13 -22.84
CA THR A 227 -3.30 -1.95 -21.75
C THR A 227 -3.35 -1.21 -20.42
N LEU A 228 -3.90 -1.83 -19.38
CA LEU A 228 -3.83 -1.30 -18.02
C LEU A 228 -2.41 -1.44 -17.46
N LYS A 229 -1.74 -0.31 -17.18
CA LYS A 229 -0.36 -0.28 -16.67
C LYS A 229 -0.24 0.10 -15.21
N GLY A 230 -1.19 0.88 -14.70
CA GLY A 230 -1.16 1.33 -13.31
C GLY A 230 -2.55 1.54 -12.75
N ALA A 231 -2.66 1.38 -11.44
CA ALA A 231 -3.84 1.74 -10.69
C ALA A 231 -3.44 2.36 -9.36
N PHE A 232 -4.24 3.31 -8.90
CA PHE A 232 -4.11 3.97 -7.62
C PHE A 232 -5.40 3.75 -6.83
N PHE A 233 -5.32 2.87 -5.83
CA PHE A 233 -6.43 2.54 -4.92
C PHE A 233 -6.12 2.84 -3.45
N ASN A 234 -4.97 3.45 -3.16
CA ASN A 234 -4.50 3.71 -1.79
C ASN A 234 -4.40 2.45 -0.89
N VAL A 235 -4.08 1.29 -1.47
CA VAL A 235 -3.93 0.00 -0.74
C VAL A 235 -2.48 -0.46 -0.60
N LYS A 236 -1.51 0.41 -0.88
CA LYS A 236 -0.09 0.05 -0.93
C LYS A 236 0.46 -0.46 0.42
N GLU A 237 0.01 0.15 1.52
CA GLU A 237 0.43 -0.25 2.87
C GLU A 237 -0.10 -1.64 3.24
N ASP A 238 -1.37 -1.91 2.94
CA ASP A 238 -2.00 -3.20 3.19
C ASP A 238 -1.35 -4.32 2.35
N GLU A 239 -1.09 -4.07 1.07
CA GLU A 239 -0.34 -5.01 0.22
C GLU A 239 1.10 -5.24 0.74
N PHE A 240 1.78 -4.17 1.17
CA PHE A 240 3.12 -4.29 1.73
C PHE A 240 3.13 -5.17 2.99
N LEU A 241 2.17 -4.97 3.91
CA LEU A 241 2.05 -5.79 5.13
C LEU A 241 1.71 -7.25 4.79
N ARG A 242 0.83 -7.49 3.83
CA ARG A 242 0.50 -8.86 3.36
C ARG A 242 1.73 -9.54 2.76
N SER A 243 2.50 -8.84 1.94
CA SER A 243 3.76 -9.34 1.39
C SER A 243 4.76 -9.65 2.50
N LEU A 244 4.89 -8.76 3.50
CA LEU A 244 5.80 -8.95 4.63
C LEU A 244 5.46 -10.20 5.46
N ILE A 245 4.17 -10.48 5.69
CA ILE A 245 3.73 -11.72 6.36
C ILE A 245 4.04 -12.95 5.50
N ASN A 246 3.94 -12.84 4.17
CA ASN A 246 4.30 -13.93 3.29
C ASN A 246 5.81 -14.20 3.31
N ASP A 247 6.61 -13.14 3.30
CA ASP A 247 8.07 -13.22 3.39
C ASP A 247 8.53 -13.73 4.76
N SER A 248 7.82 -13.40 5.85
CA SER A 248 8.12 -13.94 7.18
C SER A 248 7.93 -15.45 7.26
N LYS A 249 7.02 -16.03 6.46
CA LYS A 249 6.88 -17.50 6.35
C LYS A 249 8.13 -18.11 5.71
N LEU A 250 8.67 -17.49 4.67
CA LEU A 250 9.92 -17.91 4.04
C LEU A 250 11.10 -17.82 5.02
N SER A 251 11.16 -16.76 5.82
CA SER A 251 12.13 -16.64 6.92
C SER A 251 11.98 -17.77 7.94
N GLY A 252 10.76 -18.18 8.28
CA GLY A 252 10.50 -19.31 9.18
C GLY A 252 11.02 -20.64 8.61
N ILE A 253 10.84 -20.87 7.30
CA ILE A 253 11.37 -22.05 6.61
C ILE A 253 12.91 -22.06 6.68
N SER A 254 13.55 -20.92 6.44
CA SER A 254 15.02 -20.77 6.54
C SER A 254 15.53 -21.09 7.95
N ALA A 255 14.90 -20.54 8.99
CA ALA A 255 15.24 -20.84 10.38
C ALA A 255 15.08 -22.33 10.71
N GLY A 256 14.03 -22.98 10.19
CA GLY A 256 13.82 -24.43 10.32
C GLY A 256 14.93 -25.25 9.67
N LEU A 257 15.40 -24.85 8.49
CA LEU A 257 16.53 -25.52 7.82
C LEU A 257 17.84 -25.37 8.58
N ILE A 258 18.15 -24.17 9.10
CA ILE A 258 19.33 -23.93 9.94
C ILE A 258 19.26 -24.82 11.19
N LEU A 259 18.11 -24.89 11.84
CA LEU A 259 17.91 -25.75 13.00
C LEU A 259 18.09 -27.23 12.66
N LEU A 260 17.58 -27.69 11.51
CA LEU A 260 17.75 -29.06 11.05
C LEU A 260 19.23 -29.38 10.81
N CYS A 261 19.96 -28.52 10.09
CA CYS A 261 21.39 -28.66 9.87
C CYS A 261 22.17 -28.69 11.19
N PHE A 262 21.79 -27.83 12.13
CA PHE A 262 22.41 -27.76 13.45
C PHE A 262 22.15 -29.01 14.29
N LEU A 263 20.93 -29.57 14.22
CA LEU A 263 20.56 -30.82 14.88
C LEU A 263 21.34 -32.01 14.31
N LEU A 264 21.46 -32.11 12.99
CA LEU A 264 22.26 -33.14 12.32
C LEU A 264 23.75 -33.02 12.69
N TYR A 265 24.28 -31.80 12.78
CA TYR A 265 25.67 -31.55 13.17
C TYR A 265 25.95 -31.88 14.63
N SER A 266 25.13 -31.34 15.55
CA SER A 266 25.32 -31.50 17.00
C SER A 266 25.01 -32.92 17.47
N ARG A 267 24.19 -33.69 16.73
CA ARG A 267 23.71 -35.04 17.10
C ARG A 267 23.10 -35.10 18.52
N SER A 268 22.59 -33.97 19.02
CA SER A 268 22.02 -33.84 20.37
C SER A 268 20.83 -32.87 20.37
N PHE A 269 19.63 -33.41 20.54
CA PHE A 269 18.39 -32.64 20.57
C PHE A 269 18.29 -31.68 21.77
N PHE A 270 18.80 -32.10 22.93
CA PHE A 270 18.78 -31.27 24.13
C PHE A 270 19.60 -29.99 23.97
N TYR A 271 20.78 -30.10 23.36
CA TYR A 271 21.63 -28.93 23.11
C TYR A 271 20.94 -27.95 22.15
N THR A 272 20.34 -28.45 21.06
CA THR A 272 19.62 -27.59 20.12
C THR A 272 18.41 -26.90 20.74
N LEU A 273 17.69 -27.58 21.64
CA LEU A 273 16.54 -26.99 22.35
C LEU A 273 16.96 -25.88 23.32
N ILE A 274 18.08 -26.06 24.04
CA ILE A 274 18.63 -25.03 24.94
C ILE A 274 19.05 -23.78 24.17
N ILE A 275 19.71 -23.94 23.02
CA ILE A 275 20.10 -22.79 22.18
C ILE A 275 18.88 -22.06 21.64
N LEU A 276 17.86 -22.77 21.15
CA LEU A 276 16.64 -22.16 20.64
C LEU A 276 15.88 -21.39 21.73
N THR A 277 15.73 -21.96 22.93
CA THR A 277 15.07 -21.25 24.03
C THR A 277 15.88 -20.03 24.47
N THR A 278 17.21 -20.14 24.50
CA THR A 278 18.10 -19.00 24.83
C THR A 278 17.95 -17.87 23.81
N MET A 279 17.92 -18.17 22.52
CA MET A 279 17.66 -17.17 21.46
C MET A 279 16.29 -16.50 21.61
N PHE A 280 15.26 -17.30 21.87
CA PHE A 280 13.89 -16.79 22.04
C PHE A 280 13.78 -15.85 23.25
N PHE A 281 14.37 -16.23 24.40
CA PHE A 281 14.40 -15.38 25.58
C PHE A 281 15.23 -14.10 25.36
N SER A 282 16.37 -14.21 24.66
CA SER A 282 17.19 -13.05 24.31
C SER A 282 16.39 -12.02 23.50
N MET A 283 15.66 -12.48 22.48
CA MET A 283 14.77 -11.62 21.68
C MET A 283 13.62 -11.04 22.50
N GLY A 284 13.00 -11.83 23.38
CA GLY A 284 11.93 -11.35 24.27
C GLY A 284 12.40 -10.27 25.24
N ILE A 285 13.60 -10.43 25.81
CA ILE A 285 14.21 -9.41 26.67
C ILE A 285 14.52 -8.15 25.86
N ALA A 286 15.10 -8.27 24.65
CA ALA A 286 15.36 -7.13 23.79
C ALA A 286 14.06 -6.36 23.44
N PHE A 287 12.98 -7.06 23.13
CA PHE A 287 11.67 -6.45 22.87
C PHE A 287 11.09 -5.75 24.11
N PHE A 288 11.30 -6.31 25.31
CA PHE A 288 10.91 -5.66 26.56
C PHE A 288 11.68 -4.35 26.79
N PHE A 289 13.01 -4.35 26.56
CA PHE A 289 13.81 -3.12 26.62
C PHE A 289 13.32 -2.07 25.60
N TYR A 290 13.01 -2.50 24.37
CA TYR A 290 12.51 -1.63 23.30
C TYR A 290 11.16 -0.98 23.66
N THR A 291 10.21 -1.78 24.14
CA THR A 291 8.82 -1.31 24.38
C THR A 291 8.62 -0.68 25.74
N VAL A 292 9.14 -1.27 26.81
CA VAL A 292 8.84 -0.85 28.20
C VAL A 292 9.83 0.18 28.71
N ILE A 293 11.13 -0.05 28.49
CA ILE A 293 12.19 0.81 29.03
C ILE A 293 12.37 2.04 28.15
N LEU A 294 12.55 1.86 26.84
CA LEU A 294 12.72 2.96 25.89
C LEU A 294 11.39 3.64 25.51
N ARG A 295 10.25 3.02 25.83
CA ARG A 295 8.88 3.54 25.55
C ARG A 295 8.67 3.91 24.07
N ILE A 296 9.29 3.17 23.16
CA ILE A 296 9.15 3.39 21.72
C ILE A 296 7.90 2.64 21.25
N ASN A 297 6.80 3.38 21.07
CA ASN A 297 5.53 2.80 20.59
C ASN A 297 5.51 2.54 19.08
N PHE A 298 6.51 3.05 18.35
CA PHE A 298 6.63 2.85 16.91
C PHE A 298 7.48 1.60 16.64
N PHE A 299 6.91 0.60 15.96
CA PHE A 299 7.64 -0.60 15.55
C PHE A 299 7.75 -0.63 14.01
N PRO A 300 8.88 -0.19 13.45
CA PRO A 300 9.12 -0.26 12.01
C PRO A 300 9.04 -1.70 11.49
N SER A 301 8.52 -1.88 10.27
CA SER A 301 8.57 -3.17 9.58
C SER A 301 10.00 -3.69 9.38
N LEU A 302 10.99 -2.79 9.29
CA LEU A 302 12.42 -3.15 9.20
C LEU A 302 12.93 -3.92 10.42
N ASN A 303 12.32 -3.79 11.59
CA ASN A 303 12.75 -4.52 12.79
C ASN A 303 12.52 -6.04 12.64
N SER A 304 11.70 -6.47 11.67
CA SER A 304 11.62 -7.90 11.29
C SER A 304 12.94 -8.44 10.71
N LEU A 305 13.75 -7.59 10.05
CA LEU A 305 15.07 -7.98 9.54
C LEU A 305 16.04 -8.30 10.67
N ALA A 306 15.95 -7.58 11.80
CA ALA A 306 16.78 -7.82 12.97
C ALA A 306 16.60 -9.25 13.50
N VAL A 307 15.39 -9.81 13.40
CA VAL A 307 15.12 -11.21 13.78
C VAL A 307 15.92 -12.18 12.91
N VAL A 308 15.95 -11.95 11.60
CA VAL A 308 16.72 -12.78 10.65
C VAL A 308 18.21 -12.71 10.94
N VAL A 309 18.73 -11.50 11.15
CA VAL A 309 20.15 -11.28 11.48
C VAL A 309 20.53 -11.93 12.81
N MET A 310 19.68 -11.80 13.83
CA MET A 310 19.90 -12.41 15.15
C MET A 310 19.96 -13.95 15.07
N ILE A 311 19.10 -14.58 14.27
CA ILE A 311 19.13 -16.04 14.07
C ILE A 311 20.45 -16.45 13.41
N ALA A 312 20.92 -15.70 12.40
CA ALA A 312 22.16 -15.99 11.70
C ALA A 312 23.39 -15.88 12.62
N VAL A 313 23.55 -14.74 13.31
CA VAL A 313 24.70 -14.49 14.20
C VAL A 313 24.67 -15.44 15.40
N GLY A 314 23.52 -15.63 16.03
CA GLY A 314 23.43 -16.52 17.19
C GLY A 314 23.65 -17.99 16.84
N ALA A 315 23.31 -18.43 15.62
CA ALA A 315 23.55 -19.80 15.18
C ALA A 315 25.05 -20.06 14.95
N ASP A 316 25.78 -19.07 14.41
CA ASP A 316 27.24 -19.14 14.23
C ASP A 316 27.96 -19.28 15.58
N ASP A 317 27.59 -18.45 16.56
CA ASP A 317 28.15 -18.54 17.91
C ASP A 317 27.85 -19.91 18.56
N ALA A 318 26.62 -20.40 18.43
CA ALA A 318 26.24 -21.72 18.97
C ALA A 318 27.02 -22.88 18.31
N PHE A 319 27.32 -22.77 17.03
CA PHE A 319 28.15 -23.73 16.29
C PHE A 319 29.60 -23.68 16.74
N LEU A 320 30.17 -22.48 16.85
CA LEU A 320 31.53 -22.26 17.32
C LEU A 320 31.76 -22.87 18.71
N LEU A 321 30.83 -22.65 19.65
CA LEU A 321 30.89 -23.23 20.99
C LEU A 321 30.92 -24.76 20.94
N HIS A 322 30.05 -25.35 20.11
CA HIS A 322 29.95 -26.79 19.96
C HIS A 322 31.23 -27.40 19.37
N THR A 323 31.82 -26.76 18.36
CA THR A 323 33.07 -27.21 17.75
C THR A 323 34.23 -27.21 18.75
N TYR A 324 34.40 -26.12 19.52
CA TYR A 324 35.43 -26.06 20.55
C TYR A 324 35.20 -27.09 21.66
N TYR A 325 33.98 -27.21 22.16
CA TYR A 325 33.64 -28.21 23.17
C TYR A 325 33.99 -29.63 22.70
N LYS A 326 33.62 -30.00 21.47
CA LYS A 326 33.94 -31.31 20.89
C LYS A 326 35.45 -31.53 20.71
N LYS A 327 36.20 -30.48 20.35
CA LYS A 327 37.66 -30.52 20.23
C LYS A 327 38.31 -30.80 21.59
N TYR A 328 38.00 -30.00 22.61
CA TYR A 328 38.60 -30.17 23.95
C TYR A 328 38.14 -31.46 24.66
N LYS A 329 36.93 -31.94 24.36
CA LYS A 329 36.49 -33.26 24.82
C LYS A 329 37.36 -34.39 24.26
N LYS A 330 37.69 -34.34 22.96
CA LYS A 330 38.55 -35.36 22.31
C LYS A 330 40.02 -35.26 22.69
N THR A 331 40.57 -34.06 22.88
CA THR A 331 42.00 -33.87 23.19
C THR A 331 42.38 -34.31 24.61
N LYS A 332 41.41 -34.49 25.50
CA LYS A 332 41.61 -35.00 26.88
C LYS A 332 41.16 -36.46 27.07
N ASP A 333 40.82 -37.18 26.00
CA ASP A 333 40.80 -38.63 26.04
C ASP A 333 42.27 -39.09 26.13
N ASP A 334 42.82 -39.11 27.35
CA ASP A 334 44.08 -39.79 27.63
C ASP A 334 43.99 -41.24 27.15
N VAL A 335 45.08 -41.72 26.53
CA VAL A 335 45.24 -43.08 26.01
C VAL A 335 44.75 -44.09 27.02
N TYR A 336 43.72 -44.86 26.64
CA TYR A 336 43.18 -45.95 27.44
C TYR A 336 44.20 -47.10 27.43
N GLU A 337 45.08 -47.18 28.42
CA GLU A 337 45.90 -48.38 28.62
C GLU A 337 45.00 -49.51 29.15
N VAL A 338 45.02 -50.64 28.45
CA VAL A 338 44.27 -51.85 28.81
C VAL A 338 44.80 -52.37 30.16
N GLY A 339 44.09 -52.09 31.25
CA GLY A 339 44.46 -52.45 32.62
C GLY A 339 44.25 -51.38 33.70
N GLY A 340 43.86 -50.15 33.32
CA GLY A 340 43.61 -49.06 34.29
C GLY A 340 42.32 -49.22 35.13
N PRO A 341 42.28 -48.65 36.35
CA PRO A 341 41.13 -48.79 37.26
C PRO A 341 39.89 -48.10 36.68
N TYR A 342 38.73 -48.74 36.84
CA TYR A 342 37.41 -48.23 36.45
C TYR A 342 37.29 -46.73 36.77
N VAL A 343 37.04 -45.91 35.74
CA VAL A 343 36.84 -44.46 35.93
C VAL A 343 35.53 -44.26 36.71
N PRO A 344 35.58 -43.76 37.95
CA PRO A 344 34.37 -43.61 38.73
C PRO A 344 33.55 -42.41 38.24
N LEU A 345 32.23 -42.51 38.36
CA LEU A 345 31.24 -41.57 37.78
C LEU A 345 31.43 -40.10 38.22
N TYR A 346 32.08 -39.85 39.37
CA TYR A 346 32.44 -38.51 39.83
C TYR A 346 33.54 -37.84 38.98
N LYS A 347 34.45 -38.62 38.38
CA LYS A 347 35.57 -38.11 37.57
C LYS A 347 35.11 -37.64 36.18
N GLU A 348 34.00 -38.18 35.67
CA GLU A 348 33.36 -37.75 34.43
C GLU A 348 32.75 -36.34 34.55
N GLN A 349 32.14 -36.00 35.68
CA GLN A 349 31.60 -34.66 35.90
C GLN A 349 32.70 -33.59 35.92
N ASP A 350 33.82 -33.87 36.57
CA ASP A 350 34.96 -32.94 36.62
C ASP A 350 35.64 -32.81 35.25
N ARG A 351 35.70 -33.89 34.45
CA ARG A 351 36.15 -33.84 33.06
C ARG A 351 35.26 -32.94 32.20
N VAL A 352 33.93 -33.09 32.28
CA VAL A 352 32.99 -32.25 31.54
C VAL A 352 33.08 -30.79 31.97
N ARG A 353 33.16 -30.51 33.28
CA ARG A 353 33.36 -29.15 33.81
C ARG A 353 34.64 -28.52 33.27
N GLN A 354 35.75 -29.26 33.29
CA GLN A 354 37.03 -28.74 32.84
C GLN A 354 37.07 -28.53 31.32
N ALA A 355 36.47 -29.45 30.55
CA ALA A 355 36.32 -29.30 29.10
C ALA A 355 35.47 -28.08 28.76
N LEU A 356 34.34 -27.88 29.46
CA LEU A 356 33.45 -26.74 29.27
C LEU A 356 34.12 -25.41 29.63
N GLN A 357 34.82 -25.34 30.77
CA GLN A 357 35.55 -24.13 31.18
C GLN A 357 36.64 -23.74 30.18
N THR A 358 37.38 -24.73 29.68
CA THR A 358 38.46 -24.50 28.71
C THR A 358 37.90 -24.09 27.36
N SER A 359 36.82 -24.74 26.90
CA SER A 359 36.14 -24.38 25.65
C SER A 359 35.55 -22.97 25.72
N LEU A 360 34.87 -22.63 26.83
CA LEU A 360 34.29 -21.31 27.04
C LEU A 360 35.37 -20.21 27.06
N ARG A 361 36.47 -20.41 27.79
CA ARG A 361 37.55 -19.41 27.86
C ARG A 361 38.13 -19.09 26.48
N HIS A 362 38.26 -20.09 25.61
CA HIS A 362 38.75 -19.89 24.25
C HIS A 362 37.69 -19.34 23.30
N SER A 363 36.43 -19.76 23.40
CA SER A 363 35.36 -19.32 22.49
C SER A 363 34.80 -17.94 22.81
N LEU A 364 34.77 -17.56 24.10
CA LEU A 364 34.20 -16.29 24.58
C LEU A 364 34.86 -15.07 23.94
N GLY A 365 36.18 -15.09 23.74
CA GLY A 365 36.89 -13.97 23.10
C GLY A 365 36.40 -13.74 21.67
N SER A 366 36.23 -14.82 20.89
CA SER A 366 35.74 -14.73 19.51
C SER A 366 34.28 -14.29 19.45
N MET A 367 33.41 -14.90 20.26
CA MET A 367 31.97 -14.60 20.31
C MET A 367 31.70 -13.17 20.79
N PHE A 368 32.51 -12.67 21.73
CA PHE A 368 32.37 -11.30 22.21
C PHE A 368 32.71 -10.30 21.11
N VAL A 369 33.77 -10.53 20.33
CA VAL A 369 34.16 -9.63 19.24
C VAL A 369 33.12 -9.62 18.13
N THR A 370 32.59 -10.77 17.71
CA THR A 370 31.54 -10.87 16.70
C THR A 370 30.23 -10.19 17.14
N SER A 371 29.78 -10.47 18.36
CA SER A 371 28.59 -9.82 18.94
C SER A 371 28.78 -8.32 19.15
N ALA A 372 29.92 -7.88 19.68
CA ALA A 372 30.19 -6.46 19.94
C ALA A 372 30.30 -5.65 18.65
N THR A 373 30.96 -6.15 17.62
CA THR A 373 31.05 -5.47 16.32
C THR A 373 29.69 -5.34 15.66
N THR A 374 28.86 -6.39 15.72
CA THR A 374 27.47 -6.36 15.23
C THR A 374 26.63 -5.35 16.00
N ALA A 375 26.69 -5.36 17.33
CA ALA A 375 25.97 -4.42 18.19
C ALA A 375 26.42 -2.96 17.96
N VAL A 376 27.73 -2.70 17.83
CA VAL A 376 28.25 -1.35 17.55
C VAL A 376 27.76 -0.84 16.20
N ALA A 377 27.66 -1.70 15.18
CA ALA A 377 27.11 -1.32 13.88
C ALA A 377 25.64 -0.89 13.99
N PHE A 378 24.80 -1.65 14.72
CA PHE A 378 23.40 -1.25 14.96
C PHE A 378 23.29 0.00 15.82
N ILE A 379 24.11 0.15 16.87
CA ILE A 379 24.12 1.35 17.73
C ILE A 379 24.55 2.58 16.92
N SER A 380 25.45 2.44 15.96
CA SER A 380 25.85 3.55 15.08
C SER A 380 24.66 4.12 14.29
N ASN A 381 23.65 3.31 13.97
CA ASN A 381 22.45 3.77 13.26
C ASN A 381 21.63 4.78 14.07
N LEU A 382 21.77 4.80 15.41
CA LEU A 382 21.11 5.78 16.28
C LEU A 382 21.52 7.23 15.97
N THR A 383 22.70 7.44 15.38
CA THR A 383 23.18 8.76 14.98
C THR A 383 22.44 9.33 13.77
N SER A 384 21.70 8.49 13.03
CA SER A 384 20.94 8.92 11.85
C SER A 384 19.72 9.77 12.24
N ASP A 385 19.44 10.81 11.45
CA ASP A 385 18.23 11.64 11.57
C ASP A 385 16.97 10.96 11.02
N ILE A 386 17.14 9.85 10.30
CA ILE A 386 16.03 9.09 9.74
C ILE A 386 15.43 8.21 10.83
N ILE A 387 14.20 8.53 11.28
CA ILE A 387 13.45 7.84 12.34
C ILE A 387 13.44 6.33 12.16
N VAL A 388 13.24 5.85 10.93
CA VAL A 388 13.18 4.41 10.65
C VAL A 388 14.53 3.75 10.96
N ILE A 389 15.63 4.32 10.47
CA ILE A 389 16.99 3.79 10.68
C ILE A 389 17.42 3.94 12.13
N ARG A 390 17.03 5.04 12.79
CA ARG A 390 17.33 5.28 14.21
C ARG A 390 16.72 4.21 15.12
N TYR A 391 15.56 3.66 14.76
CA TYR A 391 14.85 2.68 15.59
C TYR A 391 14.89 1.24 15.02
N THR A 392 15.73 1.01 14.00
CA THR A 392 16.08 -0.32 13.47
C THR A 392 17.40 -0.77 14.07
#